data_AF-A0A536Y9G6-F1
#
_entry.id   AF-A0A536Y9G6-F1
#
_cell.length_a   1.000
_cell.length_b   1.000
_cell.length_c   1.000
_cell.angle_alpha   90.00
_cell.angle_beta   90.00
_cell.angle_gamma   90.00
#
_symmetry.space_group_name_H-M   'P 1'
#
loop_
_entity.id
_entity.type
_entity.pdbx_description
1 polymer ?
#
loop_
_entity_poly.entity_id
_entity_poly.type
_entity_poly.pdbx_seq_one_letter_code
_entity_poly.pdbx_strand_id
1 'polypeptide(L)'
;MSPGGGVTEQLDAVFDRRGPLAAKIPEYRVRSQQLEMANRVSEAIRENAVLVCEAGTGTGKTFAYLVPALLSSGKVILSTGTKTLQDQLYHRDLPMVRAALNVPVTTALLK
;
A
#
# COMPACT_ATOMS: atom_id res chain seq x y z
N MET A 1 -9.93 20.11 -17.11
CA MET A 1 -10.84 19.19 -16.40
C MET A 1 -10.00 18.03 -15.90
N SER A 2 -9.63 18.05 -14.62
CA SER A 2 -8.73 17.05 -14.03
C SER A 2 -9.51 15.76 -13.77
N PRO A 3 -9.03 14.58 -14.19
CA PRO A 3 -9.66 13.31 -13.86
C PRO A 3 -9.30 12.95 -12.42
N GLY A 4 -9.99 13.55 -11.45
CA GLY A 4 -9.80 13.28 -10.02
C GLY A 4 -10.26 11.89 -9.58
N GLY A 5 -10.92 11.11 -10.45
CA GLY A 5 -11.46 9.78 -10.14
C GLY A 5 -10.45 8.63 -10.18
N GLY A 6 -9.31 8.77 -10.88
CA GLY A 6 -8.51 7.60 -11.27
C GLY A 6 -7.91 6.78 -10.11
N VAL A 7 -7.25 7.43 -9.15
CA VAL A 7 -6.47 6.71 -8.13
C VAL A 7 -7.28 6.43 -6.86
N THR A 8 -8.12 7.35 -6.42
CA THR A 8 -8.99 7.15 -5.25
C THR A 8 -10.00 6.02 -5.49
N GLU A 9 -10.68 6.02 -6.64
CA GLU A 9 -11.61 4.93 -7.01
C GLU A 9 -10.87 3.59 -7.13
N GLN A 10 -9.62 3.62 -7.58
CA GLN A 10 -8.77 2.44 -7.65
C GLN A 10 -8.40 1.91 -6.25
N LEU A 11 -8.12 2.78 -5.28
CA LEU A 11 -7.85 2.35 -3.90
C LEU A 11 -9.10 1.78 -3.24
N ASP A 12 -10.26 2.42 -3.40
CA ASP A 12 -11.53 1.91 -2.89
C ASP A 12 -11.82 0.50 -3.43
N ALA A 13 -11.60 0.27 -4.72
CA ALA A 13 -11.75 -1.04 -5.34
C ALA A 13 -10.73 -2.07 -4.81
N VAL A 14 -9.49 -1.66 -4.53
CA VAL A 14 -8.43 -2.55 -3.99
C VAL A 14 -8.77 -3.03 -2.57
N PHE A 15 -9.25 -2.12 -1.72
CA PHE A 15 -9.56 -2.39 -0.30
C PHE A 15 -11.01 -2.85 -0.06
N ASP A 16 -11.85 -2.95 -1.10
CA ASP A 16 -13.20 -3.47 -0.97
C ASP A 16 -13.21 -4.92 -0.45
N ARG A 17 -14.32 -5.31 0.19
CA ARG A 17 -14.55 -6.68 0.67
C ARG A 17 -14.50 -7.75 -0.43
N ARG A 18 -14.69 -7.37 -1.69
CA ARG A 18 -14.55 -8.23 -2.89
C ARG A 18 -13.37 -7.81 -3.76
N GLY A 19 -12.51 -6.92 -3.26
CA GLY A 19 -11.38 -6.37 -3.97
C GLY A 19 -10.20 -7.36 -4.13
N PRO A 20 -9.19 -6.98 -4.92
CA PRO A 20 -7.96 -7.74 -5.11
C PRO A 20 -7.29 -8.25 -3.83
N LEU A 21 -7.27 -7.45 -2.75
CA LEU A 21 -6.69 -7.88 -1.47
C LEU A 21 -7.53 -9.00 -0.84
N ALA A 22 -8.85 -8.86 -0.83
CA ALA A 22 -9.76 -9.88 -0.31
C ALA A 22 -9.66 -11.21 -1.07
N ALA A 23 -9.42 -11.14 -2.39
CA ALA A 23 -9.30 -12.33 -3.23
C ALA A 23 -8.00 -13.13 -3.01
N LYS A 24 -6.93 -12.51 -2.51
CA LYS A 24 -5.61 -13.17 -2.34
C LYS A 24 -5.18 -13.38 -0.91
N ILE A 25 -5.75 -12.66 0.04
CA ILE A 25 -5.28 -12.66 1.44
C ILE A 25 -6.29 -13.43 2.30
N PRO A 26 -5.90 -14.59 2.85
CA PRO A 26 -6.74 -15.33 3.77
C PRO A 26 -7.16 -14.46 4.95
N GLU A 27 -8.43 -14.58 5.35
CA GLU A 27 -9.00 -13.83 6.48
C GLU A 27 -8.91 -12.29 6.33
N TYR A 28 -8.84 -11.78 5.10
CA TYR A 28 -8.89 -10.35 4.86
C TYR A 28 -10.17 -9.75 5.45
N ARG A 29 -10.00 -8.63 6.16
CA ARG A 29 -11.10 -7.82 6.69
C ARG A 29 -10.87 -6.38 6.30
N VAL A 30 -11.93 -5.76 5.80
CA VAL A 30 -11.95 -4.33 5.49
C VAL A 30 -11.73 -3.55 6.78
N ARG A 31 -10.83 -2.56 6.72
CA ARG A 31 -10.52 -1.63 7.81
C ARG A 31 -10.53 -0.22 7.23
N SER A 32 -11.49 0.61 7.63
CA SER A 32 -11.62 1.99 7.10
C SER A 32 -10.35 2.81 7.29
N GLN A 33 -9.67 2.66 8.42
CA GLN A 33 -8.40 3.32 8.74
C GLN A 33 -7.27 2.96 7.77
N GLN A 34 -7.28 1.73 7.23
CA GLN A 34 -6.28 1.28 6.25
C GLN A 34 -6.48 2.00 4.91
N LEU A 35 -7.74 2.10 4.46
CA LEU A 35 -8.11 2.83 3.25
C LEU A 35 -7.88 4.34 3.41
N GLU A 36 -8.23 4.91 4.56
CA GLU A 36 -7.97 6.31 4.87
C GLU A 36 -6.47 6.63 4.76
N MET A 37 -5.62 5.84 5.44
CA MET A 37 -4.17 6.01 5.35
C MET A 37 -3.66 5.82 3.92
N ALA A 38 -4.18 4.85 3.16
CA ALA A 38 -3.81 4.65 1.76
C ALA A 38 -4.12 5.86 0.88
N ASN A 39 -5.30 6.46 1.04
CA ASN A 39 -5.70 7.67 0.35
C ASN A 39 -4.76 8.84 0.70
N ARG A 40 -4.44 9.02 1.99
CA ARG A 40 -3.48 10.07 2.43
C ARG A 40 -2.08 9.88 1.86
N VAL A 41 -1.59 8.64 1.85
CA VAL A 41 -0.26 8.31 1.28
C VAL A 41 -0.26 8.58 -0.24
N SER A 42 -1.31 8.16 -0.95
CA SER A 42 -1.44 8.40 -2.39
C SER A 42 -1.48 9.89 -2.73
N GLU A 43 -2.21 10.67 -1.94
CA GLU A 43 -2.28 12.13 -2.08
C GLU A 43 -0.91 12.77 -1.85
N ALA A 44 -0.20 12.39 -0.77
CA ALA A 44 1.13 12.90 -0.48
C ALA A 44 2.14 12.60 -1.59
N ILE A 45 2.09 11.39 -2.18
CA ILE A 45 2.93 11.03 -3.34
C ILE A 45 2.58 11.92 -4.55
N ARG A 46 1.29 12.07 -4.87
CA ARG A 46 0.81 12.88 -6.00
C ARG A 46 1.21 14.35 -5.88
N GLU A 47 1.15 14.89 -4.67
CA GLU A 47 1.42 16.31 -4.38
C GLU A 47 2.88 16.58 -4.06
N ASN A 48 3.72 15.55 -4.02
CA ASN A 48 5.12 15.65 -3.58
C ASN A 48 5.23 16.32 -2.19
N ALA A 49 4.32 15.92 -1.30
CA ALA A 49 4.16 16.48 0.05
C ALA A 49 4.68 15.52 1.12
N VAL A 50 4.93 16.06 2.31
CA VAL A 50 5.30 15.26 3.49
C VAL A 50 4.06 14.91 4.29
N LEU A 51 3.86 13.61 4.52
CA LEU A 51 2.81 13.08 5.39
C LEU A 51 3.43 12.46 6.64
N VAL A 52 2.98 12.90 7.81
CA VAL A 52 3.20 12.21 9.08
C VAL A 52 1.88 11.61 9.52
N CYS A 53 1.86 10.30 9.76
CA CYS A 53 0.68 9.60 10.24
C CYS A 53 1.08 8.59 11.32
N GLU A 54 0.25 8.50 12.35
CA GLU A 54 0.35 7.45 13.35
C GLU A 54 -0.68 6.38 13.02
N ALA A 55 -0.26 5.12 13.10
CA ALA A 55 -1.21 4.01 13.03
C ALA A 55 -0.88 2.99 14.11
N GLY A 56 -1.90 2.60 14.89
CA GLY A 56 -1.78 1.64 15.99
C GLY A 56 -1.32 0.26 15.53
N THR A 57 -0.73 -0.56 16.41
CA THR A 57 -0.30 -1.93 16.10
C THR A 57 -1.48 -2.79 15.62
N GLY A 58 -1.23 -3.75 14.71
CA GLY A 58 -2.28 -4.67 14.21
C GLY A 58 -3.30 -4.08 13.23
N THR A 59 -3.22 -2.79 12.86
CA THR A 59 -4.20 -2.13 11.97
C THR A 59 -4.01 -2.40 10.48
N GLY A 60 -2.98 -3.15 10.08
CA GLY A 60 -2.71 -3.42 8.66
C GLY A 60 -1.98 -2.29 7.92
N LYS A 61 -1.21 -1.46 8.65
CA LYS A 61 -0.36 -0.37 8.13
C LYS A 61 0.39 -0.70 6.85
N THR A 62 0.94 -1.91 6.79
CA THR A 62 1.82 -2.30 5.69
C THR A 62 1.14 -2.16 4.34
N PHE A 63 -0.12 -2.58 4.21
CA PHE A 63 -0.81 -2.46 2.92
C PHE A 63 -1.24 -1.03 2.63
N ALA A 64 -1.54 -0.24 3.68
CA ALA A 64 -1.93 1.15 3.52
C ALA A 64 -0.84 1.99 2.83
N TYR A 65 0.44 1.74 3.09
CA TYR A 65 1.52 2.40 2.35
C TYR A 65 2.00 1.61 1.12
N LEU A 66 1.93 0.27 1.12
CA LEU A 66 2.41 -0.54 -0.01
C LEU A 66 1.53 -0.39 -1.25
N VAL A 67 0.21 -0.44 -1.10
CA VAL A 67 -0.71 -0.36 -2.24
C VAL A 67 -0.50 0.94 -3.02
N PRO A 68 -0.61 2.14 -2.44
CA PRO A 68 -0.37 3.37 -3.18
C PRO A 68 1.06 3.50 -3.67
N ALA A 69 2.07 2.99 -2.95
CA ALA A 69 3.45 2.97 -3.44
C ALA A 69 3.59 2.15 -4.73
N LEU A 70 2.99 0.97 -4.79
CA LEU A 70 3.03 0.08 -5.95
C LEU A 70 2.20 0.57 -7.15
N LEU A 71 1.17 1.36 -6.89
CA LEU A 71 0.34 1.98 -7.92
C LEU A 71 0.88 3.34 -8.38
N SER A 72 1.82 3.94 -7.62
CA SER A 72 2.41 5.22 -7.97
C SER A 72 3.28 5.14 -9.22
N SER A 73 3.30 6.23 -9.99
CA SER A 73 4.25 6.39 -11.08
C SER A 73 5.61 6.83 -10.52
N GLY A 74 6.60 5.95 -10.53
CA GLY A 74 7.97 6.31 -10.19
C GLY A 74 8.72 5.26 -9.39
N LYS A 75 9.87 5.66 -8.85
CA LYS A 75 10.68 4.83 -7.96
C LYS A 75 10.31 5.16 -6.51
N VAL A 76 9.95 4.14 -5.73
CA VAL A 76 9.64 4.27 -4.31
C VAL A 76 10.71 3.58 -3.48
N ILE A 77 11.16 4.26 -2.42
CA ILE A 77 12.03 3.68 -1.38
C ILE A 77 11.20 3.52 -0.12
N LEU A 78 11.17 2.30 0.42
CA LEU A 78 10.53 1.99 1.69
C LEU A 78 11.62 1.73 2.72
N SER A 79 11.61 2.49 3.81
CA SER A 79 12.53 2.34 4.94
C SER A 79 11.79 1.86 6.18
N THR A 80 12.42 0.99 6.97
CA THR A 80 11.84 0.43 8.20
C THR A 80 12.87 0.47 9.33
N GLY A 81 12.39 0.44 10.58
CA GLY A 81 13.25 0.67 11.74
C GLY A 81 14.21 -0.48 12.09
N THR A 82 14.00 -1.70 11.59
CA THR A 82 14.88 -2.85 11.90
C THR A 82 15.01 -3.79 10.70
N LYS A 83 16.11 -4.55 10.66
CA LYS A 83 16.33 -5.61 9.66
C LYS A 83 15.21 -6.64 9.64
N THR A 84 14.71 -7.05 10.80
CA THR A 84 13.59 -8.01 10.89
C THR A 84 12.32 -7.46 10.24
N LEU A 85 12.00 -6.18 10.45
CA LEU A 85 10.84 -5.54 9.80
C LEU A 85 11.05 -5.40 8.30
N GLN A 86 12.28 -5.11 7.86
CA GLN A 86 12.64 -5.05 6.46
C GLN A 86 12.49 -6.42 5.78
N ASP A 87 12.98 -7.48 6.40
CA ASP A 87 12.89 -8.86 5.90
C ASP A 87 11.42 -9.30 5.85
N GLN A 88 10.62 -8.99 6.87
CA GLN A 88 9.18 -9.27 6.86
C GLN A 88 8.48 -8.51 5.71
N LEU A 89 8.75 -7.22 5.57
CA LEU A 89 8.17 -6.41 4.49
C LEU A 89 8.52 -6.99 3.12
N TYR A 90 9.80 -7.30 2.89
CA TYR A 90 10.30 -7.69 1.58
C TYR A 90 9.95 -9.12 1.19
N HIS A 91 10.02 -10.07 2.12
CA HIS A 91 9.82 -11.49 1.83
C HIS A 91 8.38 -11.97 2.04
N ARG A 92 7.53 -11.22 2.75
CA ARG A 92 6.15 -11.62 3.06
C ARG A 92 5.12 -10.65 2.53
N ASP A 93 5.15 -9.40 2.99
CA ASP A 93 4.06 -8.47 2.76
C ASP A 93 4.06 -7.92 1.31
N LEU A 94 5.24 -7.54 0.81
CA LEU A 94 5.40 -7.02 -0.56
C LEU A 94 5.02 -8.04 -1.64
N PRO A 95 5.48 -9.32 -1.61
CA PRO A 95 5.05 -10.32 -2.58
C PRO A 95 3.54 -10.55 -2.57
N MET A 96 2.92 -10.52 -1.38
CA MET A 96 1.48 -10.71 -1.20
C MET A 96 0.68 -9.57 -1.85
N VAL A 97 1.02 -8.32 -1.55
CA VAL A 97 0.34 -7.15 -2.15
C VAL A 97 0.61 -7.08 -3.66
N ARG A 98 1.84 -7.34 -4.11
CA ARG A 98 2.16 -7.38 -5.55
C ARG A 98 1.33 -8.43 -6.29
N ALA A 99 1.18 -9.62 -5.73
CA ALA A 99 0.37 -10.69 -6.32
C ALA A 99 -1.13 -10.36 -6.32
N ALA A 100 -1.62 -9.66 -5.29
CA ALA A 100 -2.99 -9.15 -5.26
C ALA A 100 -3.25 -8.12 -6.34
N LEU A 101 -2.35 -7.15 -6.52
CA LEU A 101 -2.51 -6.07 -7.50
C LEU A 101 -2.20 -6.51 -8.95
N ASN A 102 -1.54 -7.65 -9.14
CA ASN A 102 -1.09 -8.14 -10.44
C ASN A 102 -0.26 -7.09 -11.22
N VAL A 103 0.64 -6.39 -10.51
CA VAL A 103 1.46 -5.30 -11.09
C VAL A 103 2.87 -5.79 -11.46
N PRO A 104 3.39 -5.41 -12.65
CA PRO A 104 4.72 -5.81 -13.11
C PRO A 104 5.82 -4.92 -12.53
N VAL A 105 5.96 -4.91 -11.21
CA VAL A 105 6.96 -4.09 -10.50
C VAL A 105 8.25 -4.88 -10.21
N THR A 106 9.38 -4.26 -10.53
CA THR A 106 10.71 -4.74 -10.11
C THR A 106 11.00 -4.27 -8.69
N THR A 107 11.45 -5.17 -7.84
CA THR A 107 11.75 -4.89 -6.43
C THR A 107 13.17 -5.33 -6.11
N ALA A 108 13.86 -4.58 -5.25
CA ALA A 108 15.19 -4.91 -4.76
C ALA A 108 15.28 -4.61 -3.26
N LEU A 109 16.15 -5.34 -2.56
CA LEU A 109 16.43 -5.16 -1.14
C LEU A 109 17.82 -4.55 -0.98
N LEU A 110 17.90 -3.37 -0.36
CA LEU A 110 19.17 -2.72 -0.03
C LEU A 110 19.66 -3.25 1.32
N LYS A 111 20.89 -3.75 1.36
CA LYS A 111 21.56 -4.34 2.54
C LYS A 111 22.77 -3.53 2.95
#